data_AF-A0A1P8VQE3-F1
#
_entry.id   AF-A0A1P8VQE3-F1
#
_cell.length_a   1.000
_cell.length_b   1.000
_cell.length_c   1.000
_cell.angle_alpha   90.00
_cell.angle_beta   90.00
_cell.angle_gamma   90.00
#
_symmetry.space_group_name_H-M   'P 1'
#
loop_
_entity.id
_entity.type
_entity.pdbx_description
1 polymer ?
#
loop_
_entity_poly.entity_id
_entity_poly.type
_entity_poly.pdbx_seq_one_letter_code
_entity_poly.pdbx_strand_id
1 'polypeptide(L)'
;MSILVLLRLVHLVAVVVFLGDIAVTAVWRLLADRTREPRVIVYALRLVLFTDKYLLTPSVLVLVITGFLSAYLRDIPLWSNPFYAVAQILFMASGVLWNLVLRPVQSRQLAIAETLGASEEHFADYLLLTKKWLRWGVLTMVCAFGSMVLMVLGSERGRGLVQPRDAQALIAPSQGIQERAYLQGQPRSSPVPGDDVVALLE
;
A
#
# COMPACT_ATOMS: atom_id res chain seq x y z
N MET A 1 0.26 -16.33 14.72
CA MET A 1 0.61 -15.12 13.94
C MET A 1 0.35 -13.91 14.81
N SER A 2 1.23 -12.90 14.86
CA SER A 2 0.95 -11.70 15.66
C SER A 2 -0.20 -10.89 15.05
N ILE A 3 -1.03 -10.28 15.90
CA ILE A 3 -2.20 -9.49 15.47
C ILE A 3 -1.84 -8.40 14.45
N LEU A 4 -0.67 -7.77 14.60
CA LEU A 4 -0.16 -6.76 13.69
C LEU A 4 0.12 -7.28 12.27
N VAL A 5 0.54 -8.54 12.14
CA VAL A 5 0.77 -9.17 10.83
C VAL A 5 -0.56 -9.50 10.17
N LEU A 6 -1.53 -9.99 10.95
CA LEU A 6 -2.88 -10.26 10.44
C LEU A 6 -3.55 -8.99 9.93
N LEU A 7 -3.50 -7.91 10.70
CA LEU A 7 -4.05 -6.61 10.29
C LEU A 7 -3.40 -6.09 9.01
N ARG A 8 -2.07 -6.19 8.88
CA ARG A 8 -1.36 -5.78 7.66
C ARG A 8 -1.77 -6.63 6.47
N LEU A 9 -1.91 -7.94 6.64
CA LEU A 9 -2.34 -8.84 5.57
C LEU A 9 -3.74 -8.49 5.09
N VAL A 10 -4.70 -8.37 6.02
CA VAL A 10 -6.09 -8.04 5.69
C VAL A 10 -6.18 -6.65 5.03
N HIS A 11 -5.43 -5.67 5.53
CA HIS A 11 -5.36 -4.34 4.94
C HIS A 11 -4.84 -4.39 3.49
N LEU A 12 -3.73 -5.10 3.25
CA LEU A 12 -3.16 -5.23 1.90
C LEU A 12 -4.10 -5.94 0.94
N VAL A 13 -4.78 -7.00 1.37
CA VAL A 13 -5.81 -7.67 0.56
C VAL A 13 -6.91 -6.67 0.19
N ALA A 14 -7.38 -5.88 1.14
CA ALA A 14 -8.40 -4.85 0.89
C ALA A 14 -7.89 -3.76 -0.08
N VAL A 15 -6.61 -3.37 -0.02
CA VAL A 15 -6.01 -2.42 -1.00
C VAL A 15 -6.05 -3.03 -2.40
N VAL A 16 -5.63 -4.29 -2.56
CA VAL A 16 -5.58 -4.96 -3.86
C VAL A 16 -6.98 -5.09 -4.45
N VAL A 17 -7.97 -5.52 -3.65
CA VAL A 17 -9.36 -5.63 -4.12
C VAL A 17 -9.93 -4.26 -4.48
N PHE A 18 -9.73 -3.25 -3.62
CA PHE A 18 -10.23 -1.88 -3.87
C PHE A 18 -9.63 -1.24 -5.13
N LEU A 19 -8.30 -1.21 -5.24
CA LEU A 19 -7.61 -0.56 -6.36
C LEU A 19 -7.71 -1.38 -7.66
N GLY A 20 -7.71 -2.71 -7.54
CA GLY A 20 -7.92 -3.61 -8.66
C GLY A 20 -9.31 -3.45 -9.27
N ASP A 21 -10.35 -3.40 -8.43
CA ASP A 21 -11.73 -3.23 -8.88
C ASP A 21 -11.94 -1.91 -9.63
N ILE A 22 -11.51 -0.77 -9.08
CA ILE A 22 -11.67 0.53 -9.76
C ILE A 22 -10.91 0.59 -11.09
N ALA A 23 -9.73 -0.02 -11.17
CA ALA A 23 -8.90 -0.01 -12.38
C ALA A 23 -9.49 -0.89 -13.48
N VAL A 24 -9.84 -2.14 -13.16
CA VAL A 24 -10.48 -3.08 -14.10
C VAL A 24 -11.85 -2.55 -14.51
N THR A 25 -12.56 -1.89 -13.59
CA THR A 25 -13.87 -1.29 -13.85
C THR A 25 -13.85 -0.25 -14.97
N ALA A 26 -12.76 0.50 -15.12
CA ALA A 26 -12.60 1.39 -16.26
C ALA A 26 -12.41 0.63 -17.58
N VAL A 27 -11.59 -0.42 -17.57
CA VAL A 27 -11.20 -1.15 -18.79
C VAL A 27 -12.40 -1.84 -19.44
N TRP A 28 -13.07 -2.73 -18.71
CA TRP A 28 -14.16 -3.52 -19.29
C TRP A 28 -15.38 -2.67 -19.69
N ARG A 29 -15.61 -1.54 -19.00
CA ARG A 29 -16.71 -0.63 -19.24
C ARG A 29 -16.46 0.16 -20.51
N LEU A 30 -15.25 0.70 -20.69
CA LEU A 30 -14.87 1.34 -21.95
C LEU A 30 -14.87 0.37 -23.14
N LEU A 31 -14.54 -0.90 -22.92
CA LEU A 31 -14.66 -1.93 -23.96
C LEU A 31 -16.13 -2.24 -24.30
N ALA A 32 -17.00 -2.33 -23.31
CA ALA A 32 -18.44 -2.49 -23.52
C ALA A 32 -19.03 -1.29 -24.29
N ASP A 33 -18.68 -0.06 -23.92
CA ASP A 33 -19.15 1.17 -24.56
C ASP A 33 -18.75 1.21 -26.06
N ARG A 34 -17.62 0.62 -26.44
CA ARG A 34 -17.17 0.53 -27.84
C ARG A 34 -18.01 -0.41 -28.70
N THR A 35 -18.67 -1.40 -28.11
CA THR A 35 -19.51 -2.34 -28.87
C THR A 35 -20.72 -1.67 -29.49
N ARG A 36 -21.18 -0.54 -28.91
CA ARG A 36 -22.45 0.12 -29.24
C ARG A 36 -23.68 -0.80 -29.17
N GLU A 37 -23.54 -1.97 -28.57
CA GLU A 37 -24.61 -2.95 -28.40
C GLU A 37 -25.30 -2.71 -27.04
N PRO A 38 -26.56 -2.26 -27.01
CA PRO A 38 -27.25 -1.92 -25.78
C PRO A 38 -27.22 -3.05 -24.73
N ARG A 39 -27.37 -4.31 -25.17
CA ARG A 39 -27.38 -5.46 -24.26
C ARG A 39 -26.04 -5.64 -23.53
N VAL A 40 -24.93 -5.43 -24.24
CA VAL A 40 -23.57 -5.54 -23.67
C VAL A 40 -23.30 -4.38 -22.71
N ILE A 41 -23.72 -3.17 -23.07
CA ILE A 41 -23.56 -1.97 -22.23
C ILE A 41 -24.36 -2.11 -20.93
N VAL A 42 -25.63 -2.52 -21.00
CA VAL A 42 -26.49 -2.74 -19.82
C VAL A 42 -25.89 -3.81 -18.91
N TYR A 43 -25.41 -4.91 -19.48
CA TYR A 43 -24.74 -5.96 -18.71
C TYR A 43 -23.51 -5.43 -17.97
N ALA A 44 -22.64 -4.69 -18.67
CA ALA A 44 -21.45 -4.11 -18.06
C ALA A 44 -21.79 -3.12 -16.93
N LEU A 45 -22.79 -2.25 -17.12
CA LEU A 45 -23.22 -1.29 -16.09
C LEU A 45 -23.83 -1.98 -14.86
N ARG A 46 -24.63 -3.04 -15.04
CA ARG A 46 -25.14 -3.83 -13.92
C ARG A 46 -24.02 -4.51 -13.16
N LEU A 47 -23.01 -5.00 -13.88
CA LEU A 47 -21.85 -5.65 -13.28
C LEU A 47 -21.00 -4.66 -12.48
N VAL A 48 -20.84 -3.42 -12.96
CA VAL A 48 -20.22 -2.33 -12.20
C VAL A 48 -20.96 -2.06 -10.88
N LEU A 49 -22.29 -1.95 -10.90
CA LEU A 49 -23.07 -1.75 -9.67
C LEU A 49 -22.94 -2.94 -8.70
N PHE A 50 -22.81 -4.16 -9.24
CA PHE A 50 -22.60 -5.36 -8.45
C PHE A 50 -21.22 -5.35 -7.77
N THR A 51 -20.15 -5.10 -8.52
CA THR A 51 -18.78 -5.07 -7.96
C THR A 51 -18.59 -3.90 -7.00
N ASP A 52 -19.17 -2.73 -7.29
CA ASP A 52 -19.18 -1.58 -6.39
C ASP A 52 -19.81 -1.94 -5.01
N LYS A 53 -20.90 -2.71 -5.03
CA LYS A 53 -21.62 -3.13 -3.81
C LYS A 53 -20.87 -4.21 -3.03
N TYR A 54 -20.31 -5.21 -3.70
CA TYR A 54 -19.79 -6.42 -3.05
C TYR A 54 -18.27 -6.48 -2.94
N LEU A 55 -17.53 -5.71 -3.73
CA LEU A 55 -16.07 -5.64 -3.70
C LEU A 55 -15.61 -4.27 -3.18
N LEU A 56 -16.04 -3.18 -3.80
CA LEU A 56 -15.55 -1.84 -3.47
C LEU A 56 -15.98 -1.40 -2.07
N THR A 57 -17.29 -1.42 -1.79
CA THR A 57 -17.83 -0.96 -0.50
C THR A 57 -17.27 -1.74 0.70
N PRO A 58 -17.22 -3.09 0.68
CA PRO A 58 -16.63 -3.85 1.78
C PRO A 58 -15.12 -3.62 1.91
N SER A 59 -14.39 -3.50 0.80
CA SER A 59 -12.95 -3.24 0.83
C SER A 59 -12.64 -1.89 1.49
N VAL A 60 -13.41 -0.85 1.17
CA VAL A 60 -13.29 0.47 1.82
C VAL A 60 -13.50 0.36 3.33
N LEU A 61 -14.53 -0.36 3.77
CA LEU A 61 -14.79 -0.56 5.20
C LEU A 61 -13.63 -1.26 5.90
N VAL A 62 -13.12 -2.35 5.29
CA VAL A 62 -11.97 -3.09 5.82
C VAL A 62 -10.72 -2.21 5.85
N LEU A 63 -10.46 -1.41 4.82
CA LEU A 63 -9.31 -0.48 4.76
C LEU A 63 -9.34 0.52 5.91
N VAL A 64 -10.49 1.15 6.15
CA VAL A 64 -10.67 2.11 7.24
C VAL A 64 -10.40 1.43 8.58
N ILE A 65 -11.09 0.32 8.88
CA ILE A 65 -10.97 -0.37 10.17
C ILE A 65 -9.53 -0.81 10.42
N THR A 66 -8.93 -1.52 9.45
CA THR A 66 -7.58 -2.07 9.61
C THR A 66 -6.50 -1.00 9.61
N GLY A 67 -6.68 0.09 8.85
CA GLY A 67 -5.75 1.22 8.80
C GLY A 67 -5.71 1.98 10.12
N PHE A 68 -6.87 2.39 10.64
CA PHE A 68 -6.95 3.11 11.93
C PHE A 68 -6.54 2.22 13.10
N LEU A 69 -6.94 0.95 13.12
CA LEU A 69 -6.53 0.02 14.18
C LEU A 69 -5.01 -0.24 14.16
N SER A 70 -4.41 -0.38 12.97
CA SER A 70 -2.96 -0.53 12.84
C SER A 70 -2.19 0.72 13.28
N ALA A 71 -2.74 1.90 13.04
CA ALA A 71 -2.15 3.16 13.49
C ALA A 71 -2.22 3.31 15.01
N TYR A 72 -3.38 2.98 15.60
CA TYR A 72 -3.60 3.00 17.05
C TYR A 72 -2.65 2.04 17.78
N LEU A 73 -2.54 0.79 17.34
CA LEU A 73 -1.68 -0.22 17.98
C LEU A 73 -0.17 0.03 17.82
N ARG A 74 0.24 1.00 17.00
CA ARG A 74 1.65 1.35 16.74
C ARG A 74 1.98 2.80 17.08
N ASP A 75 1.06 3.51 17.72
CA ASP A 75 1.17 4.93 18.06
C ASP A 75 1.61 5.80 16.86
N ILE A 76 1.09 5.51 15.66
CA ILE A 76 1.43 6.24 14.45
C ILE A 76 0.67 7.58 14.44
N PRO A 77 1.37 8.73 14.41
CA PRO A 77 0.71 10.03 14.37
C PRO A 77 0.17 10.32 12.95
N LEU A 78 -1.05 9.85 12.67
CA LEU A 78 -1.69 9.96 11.36
C LEU A 78 -1.85 11.40 10.86
N TRP A 79 -2.20 12.32 11.77
CA TRP A 79 -2.54 13.70 11.41
C TRP A 79 -1.35 14.67 11.50
N SER A 80 -0.37 14.37 12.35
CA SER A 80 0.83 15.20 12.49
C SER A 80 1.88 14.91 11.41
N ASN A 81 1.89 13.70 10.85
CA ASN A 81 2.72 13.38 9.70
C ASN A 81 2.02 13.85 8.41
N PRO A 82 2.59 14.80 7.65
CA PRO A 82 1.93 15.37 6.47
C PRO A 82 1.66 14.33 5.39
N PHE A 83 2.50 13.29 5.23
CA PHE A 83 2.26 12.23 4.25
C PHE A 83 1.00 11.44 4.58
N TYR A 84 0.84 11.03 5.84
CA TYR A 84 -0.34 10.29 6.27
C TYR A 84 -1.58 11.18 6.27
N ALA A 85 -1.49 12.44 6.71
CA ALA A 85 -2.61 13.37 6.70
C ALA A 85 -3.14 13.61 5.27
N VAL A 86 -2.25 13.91 4.32
CA VAL A 86 -2.64 14.11 2.91
C VAL A 86 -3.15 12.80 2.30
N ALA A 87 -2.54 11.65 2.61
CA ALA A 87 -3.05 10.36 2.14
C ALA A 87 -4.50 10.10 2.60
N GLN A 88 -4.82 10.40 3.85
CA GLN A 88 -6.18 10.26 4.37
C GLN A 88 -7.16 11.20 3.66
N ILE A 89 -6.77 12.46 3.45
CA ILE A 89 -7.59 13.44 2.73
C ILE A 89 -7.87 12.97 1.30
N LEU A 90 -6.86 12.48 0.58
CA LEU A 90 -7.04 11.95 -0.78
C LEU A 90 -7.96 10.72 -0.80
N PHE A 91 -7.83 9.81 0.17
CA PHE A 91 -8.70 8.66 0.29
C PHE A 91 -10.16 9.08 0.53
N MET A 92 -10.40 9.99 1.47
CA MET A 92 -11.74 10.53 1.75
C MET A 92 -12.31 11.26 0.54
N ALA A 93 -11.51 12.09 -0.14
CA ALA A 93 -11.92 12.78 -1.36
C ALA A 93 -12.34 11.79 -2.46
N SER A 94 -11.60 10.67 -2.63
CA SER A 94 -11.97 9.63 -3.58
C SER A 94 -13.32 9.00 -3.26
N GLY A 95 -13.60 8.69 -1.99
CA GLY A 95 -14.89 8.14 -1.55
C GLY A 95 -16.04 9.12 -1.75
N VAL A 96 -15.82 10.41 -1.45
CA VAL A 96 -16.82 11.47 -1.66
C VAL A 96 -17.13 11.66 -3.15
N LEU A 97 -16.10 11.72 -4.00
CA LEU A 97 -16.26 11.82 -5.45
C LEU A 97 -17.00 10.61 -6.02
N TRP A 98 -16.66 9.40 -5.57
CA TRP A 98 -17.36 8.20 -6.01
C TRP A 98 -18.84 8.24 -5.60
N ASN A 99 -19.13 8.49 -4.32
CA ASN A 99 -20.50 8.41 -3.80
C ASN A 99 -21.40 9.54 -4.32
N LEU A 100 -20.89 10.77 -4.46
CA LEU A 100 -21.68 11.93 -4.85
C LEU A 100 -21.71 12.18 -6.37
N VAL A 101 -20.71 11.69 -7.11
CA VAL A 101 -20.59 11.97 -8.56
C VAL A 101 -20.70 10.69 -9.38
N LEU A 102 -19.85 9.70 -9.14
CA LEU A 102 -19.79 8.50 -10.00
C LEU A 102 -21.01 7.62 -9.85
N ARG A 103 -21.41 7.30 -8.62
CA ARG A 103 -22.56 6.44 -8.33
C ARG A 103 -23.87 6.96 -8.93
N PRO A 104 -24.23 8.25 -8.78
CA PRO A 104 -25.41 8.80 -9.44
C PRO A 104 -25.31 8.78 -10.98
N VAL A 105 -24.11 9.05 -11.52
CA VAL A 105 -23.88 9.00 -12.97
C VAL A 105 -24.04 7.57 -13.49
N GLN A 106 -23.50 6.56 -12.81
CA GLN A 106 -23.64 5.14 -13.18
C GLN A 106 -25.11 4.72 -13.19
N SER A 107 -25.88 5.07 -12.16
CA SER A 107 -27.32 4.77 -12.11
C SER A 107 -28.09 5.42 -13.25
N ARG A 108 -27.81 6.69 -13.56
CA ARG A 108 -28.46 7.40 -14.69
C ARG A 108 -28.05 6.81 -16.03
N GLN A 109 -26.80 6.38 -16.19
CA GLN A 109 -26.33 5.70 -17.39
C GLN A 109 -27.02 4.36 -17.60
N LEU A 110 -27.21 3.58 -16.53
CA LEU A 110 -27.93 2.32 -16.61
C LEU A 110 -29.39 2.55 -17.03
N ALA A 111 -30.08 3.53 -16.44
CA ALA A 111 -31.45 3.85 -16.80
C ALA A 111 -31.59 4.24 -18.29
N ILE A 112 -30.68 5.07 -18.82
CA ILE A 112 -30.67 5.42 -20.25
C ILE A 112 -30.36 4.19 -21.10
N ALA A 113 -29.38 3.38 -20.69
CA ALA A 113 -28.96 2.20 -21.45
C ALA A 113 -30.04 1.12 -21.54
N GLU A 114 -30.90 0.99 -20.52
CA GLU A 114 -32.04 0.07 -20.52
C GLU A 114 -33.16 0.52 -21.46
N THR A 115 -33.24 1.81 -21.78
CA THR A 115 -34.20 2.39 -22.73
C THR A 115 -33.65 2.54 -24.15
N LEU A 116 -32.37 2.22 -24.38
CA LEU A 116 -31.77 2.20 -25.71
C LEU A 116 -32.39 1.06 -26.54
N GLY A 117 -33.53 1.33 -27.18
CA GLY A 117 -34.08 0.56 -28.29
C GLY A 117 -33.36 0.89 -29.61
N ALA A 118 -33.97 0.58 -30.75
CA ALA A 118 -33.40 0.84 -32.08
C ALA A 118 -33.23 2.34 -32.46
N SER A 119 -33.58 3.28 -31.57
CA SER A 119 -33.42 4.72 -31.80
C SER A 119 -32.09 5.21 -31.25
N GLU A 120 -31.25 5.79 -32.13
CA GLU A 120 -29.96 6.40 -31.78
C GLU A 120 -30.10 7.70 -30.96
N GLU A 121 -31.31 8.25 -30.83
CA GLU A 121 -31.56 9.58 -30.27
C GLU A 121 -31.08 9.71 -28.80
N HIS A 122 -31.18 8.64 -28.01
CA HIS A 122 -30.74 8.62 -26.61
C HIS A 122 -29.26 8.25 -26.42
N PHE A 123 -28.56 7.82 -27.48
CA PHE A 123 -27.16 7.41 -27.37
C PHE A 123 -26.23 8.60 -27.18
N ALA A 124 -26.57 9.77 -27.74
CA ALA A 124 -25.80 11.00 -27.55
C ALA A 124 -25.73 11.42 -26.06
N ASP A 125 -26.88 11.38 -25.36
CA ASP A 125 -26.96 11.69 -23.92
C ASP A 125 -26.13 10.71 -23.09
N TYR A 126 -26.21 9.42 -23.42
CA TYR A 126 -25.39 8.39 -22.80
C TYR A 126 -23.89 8.69 -22.94
N LEU A 127 -23.43 9.08 -24.13
CA LEU A 127 -22.02 9.42 -24.38
C LEU A 127 -21.55 10.65 -23.60
N LEU A 128 -22.41 11.66 -23.44
CA LEU A 128 -22.12 12.83 -22.59
C LEU A 128 -21.91 12.41 -21.13
N LEU A 129 -22.76 11.53 -20.62
CA LEU A 129 -22.58 10.97 -19.28
C LEU A 129 -21.31 10.12 -19.20
N THR A 130 -20.95 9.36 -20.24
CA THR A 130 -19.71 8.56 -20.25
C THR A 130 -18.47 9.43 -20.20
N LYS A 131 -18.45 10.57 -20.92
CA LYS A 131 -17.35 11.55 -20.81
C LYS A 131 -17.24 12.14 -19.39
N LYS A 132 -18.38 12.48 -18.77
CA LYS A 132 -18.42 12.96 -17.38
C LYS A 132 -17.90 11.88 -16.43
N TRP A 133 -18.40 10.66 -16.56
CA TRP A 133 -17.98 9.50 -15.76
C TRP A 133 -16.47 9.27 -15.85
N LEU A 134 -15.90 9.27 -17.06
CA LEU A 134 -14.48 9.04 -17.27
C LEU A 134 -13.62 10.13 -16.63
N ARG A 135 -13.97 11.42 -16.81
CA ARG A 135 -13.23 12.54 -16.22
C ARG A 135 -13.17 12.46 -14.69
N TRP A 136 -14.33 12.29 -14.07
CA TRP A 136 -14.41 12.19 -12.61
C TRP A 136 -13.85 10.86 -12.10
N GLY A 137 -13.93 9.80 -12.90
CA GLY A 137 -13.36 8.49 -12.61
C GLY A 137 -11.83 8.54 -12.55
N VAL A 138 -11.19 9.15 -13.55
CA VAL A 138 -9.73 9.38 -13.54
C VAL A 138 -9.31 10.21 -12.34
N LEU A 139 -10.01 11.30 -12.03
CA LEU A 139 -9.69 12.11 -10.85
C LEU A 139 -9.80 11.29 -9.55
N THR A 140 -10.89 10.53 -9.41
CA THR A 140 -11.12 9.65 -8.25
C THR A 140 -10.01 8.61 -8.12
N MET A 141 -9.59 8.01 -9.24
CA MET A 141 -8.52 7.02 -9.28
C MET A 141 -7.17 7.65 -8.92
N VAL A 142 -6.86 8.85 -9.42
CA VAL A 142 -5.64 9.58 -9.04
C VAL A 142 -5.62 9.87 -7.53
N CYS A 143 -6.74 10.27 -6.93
CA CYS A 143 -6.83 10.43 -5.48
C CYS A 143 -6.59 9.10 -4.73
N ALA A 144 -7.23 8.01 -5.14
CA ALA A 144 -7.10 6.70 -4.51
C ALA A 144 -5.66 6.14 -4.60
N PHE A 145 -5.06 6.15 -5.79
CA PHE A 145 -3.68 5.70 -5.99
C PHE A 145 -2.67 6.65 -5.35
N GLY A 146 -2.91 7.96 -5.41
CA GLY A 146 -2.08 8.96 -4.72
C GLY A 146 -2.06 8.75 -3.21
N SER A 147 -3.22 8.42 -2.62
CA SER A 147 -3.31 8.04 -1.21
C SER A 147 -2.43 6.82 -0.88
N MET A 148 -2.52 5.75 -1.67
CA MET A 148 -1.67 4.56 -1.50
C MET A 148 -0.18 4.91 -1.57
N VAL A 149 0.24 5.69 -2.58
CA VAL A 149 1.65 6.09 -2.75
C VAL A 149 2.14 6.88 -1.53
N LEU A 150 1.36 7.86 -1.06
CA LEU A 150 1.72 8.65 0.11
C LEU A 150 1.78 7.83 1.40
N MET A 151 0.87 6.86 1.59
CA MET A 151 0.94 5.93 2.73
C MET A 151 2.24 5.12 2.72
N VAL A 152 2.70 4.66 1.55
CA VAL A 152 3.96 3.90 1.43
C VAL A 152 5.16 4.80 1.66
N LEU A 153 5.22 5.97 1.01
CA LEU A 153 6.35 6.89 1.13
C LEU A 153 6.49 7.47 2.55
N GLY A 154 5.36 7.73 3.23
CA GLY A 154 5.35 8.15 4.63
C GLY A 154 5.99 7.12 5.58
N SER A 155 5.92 5.82 5.25
CA SER A 155 6.52 4.75 6.04
C SER A 155 8.05 4.77 6.01
N GLU A 156 8.63 5.07 4.85
CA GLU A 156 10.09 5.10 4.67
C GLU A 156 10.71 6.34 5.31
N ARG A 157 10.05 7.50 5.20
CA ARG A 157 10.56 8.76 5.78
C ARG A 157 10.55 8.75 7.32
N GLY A 158 9.58 8.07 7.94
CA GLY A 158 9.51 7.88 9.39
C GLY A 158 10.62 6.99 9.95
N ARG A 159 11.15 6.05 9.16
CA ARG A 159 12.31 5.21 9.55
C ARG A 159 13.63 5.98 9.58
N GLY A 160 13.77 7.00 8.73
CA GLY A 160 14.99 7.83 8.65
C GLY A 160 15.21 8.77 9.84
N LEU A 161 14.18 9.05 10.64
CA LEU A 161 14.28 9.91 11.83
C LEU A 161 14.38 9.13 13.15
N VAL A 162 14.22 7.79 13.11
CA VAL A 162 14.14 6.93 14.30
C VAL A 162 15.27 5.87 14.35
N GLN A 163 16.33 6.03 13.56
CA GLN A 163 17.54 5.21 13.73
C GLN A 163 18.82 6.04 13.85
N PRO A 164 19.41 6.03 15.04
CA PRO A 164 20.77 5.60 15.22
C PRO A 164 20.73 4.16 15.79
N ARG A 165 20.21 3.17 15.04
CA ARG A 165 20.55 1.76 15.35
C ARG A 165 21.98 1.42 14.96
N ASP A 166 22.61 2.28 14.16
CA ASP A 166 24.04 2.20 13.86
C ASP A 166 24.91 2.92 14.91
N ALA A 167 24.33 3.47 15.99
CA ALA A 167 25.11 3.75 17.20
C ALA A 167 25.58 2.46 17.89
N GLN A 168 25.03 1.29 17.54
CA GLN A 168 25.63 0.00 17.92
C GLN A 168 26.88 -0.35 17.10
N ALA A 169 27.09 0.31 15.95
CA ALA A 169 28.33 0.23 15.17
C ALA A 169 29.37 1.28 15.62
N LEU A 170 28.99 2.24 16.48
CA LEU A 170 29.93 3.08 17.23
C LEU A 170 30.53 2.30 18.42
N ILE A 171 31.37 1.33 18.07
CA ILE A 171 32.71 1.14 18.65
C ILE A 171 32.76 0.54 20.07
N ALA A 172 32.53 -0.77 20.14
CA ALA A 172 33.34 -1.62 21.01
C ALA A 172 34.81 -1.60 20.52
N PRO A 173 35.78 -1.48 21.45
CA PRO A 173 36.85 -2.47 21.45
C PRO A 173 37.21 -2.84 22.89
N SER A 174 36.38 -3.68 23.54
CA SER A 174 36.81 -4.36 24.77
C SER A 174 37.75 -5.54 24.51
N GLN A 175 37.89 -5.95 23.24
CA GLN A 175 38.80 -7.04 22.84
C GLN A 175 40.28 -6.70 23.15
N GLY A 176 40.68 -5.43 23.03
CA GLY A 176 42.06 -5.01 23.31
C GLY A 176 42.45 -4.95 24.80
N ILE A 177 41.48 -4.82 25.71
CA ILE A 177 41.76 -4.84 27.17
C ILE A 177 41.96 -6.27 27.64
N GLN A 178 41.19 -7.21 27.09
CA GLN A 178 41.26 -8.62 27.45
C GLN A 178 42.53 -9.28 26.92
N GLU A 179 42.99 -8.90 25.73
CA GLU A 179 44.25 -9.36 25.14
C GLU A 179 45.49 -8.81 25.87
N ARG A 180 45.45 -7.55 26.36
CA ARG A 180 46.53 -6.98 27.19
C ARG A 180 46.61 -7.62 28.59
N ALA A 181 45.47 -7.95 29.20
CA ALA A 181 45.44 -8.66 30.48
C ALA A 181 45.97 -10.11 30.34
N TYR A 182 45.72 -10.77 29.21
CA TYR A 182 46.25 -12.10 28.91
C TYR A 182 47.78 -12.09 28.74
N LEU A 183 48.32 -11.09 28.02
CA LEU A 183 49.77 -10.94 27.81
C LEU A 183 50.53 -10.47 29.06
N GLN A 184 49.89 -9.75 29.98
CA GLN A 184 50.49 -9.34 31.26
C GLN A 184 50.47 -10.43 32.34
N GLY A 185 49.62 -11.45 32.18
CA GLY A 185 49.50 -12.58 33.11
C GLY A 185 50.41 -13.77 32.81
N GLN A 186 51.13 -13.78 31.67
CA GLN A 186 52.08 -14.84 31.36
C GLN A 186 53.42 -14.58 32.07
N PRO A 187 53.97 -15.56 32.84
CA PRO A 187 55.31 -15.44 33.38
C PRO A 187 56.29 -15.31 32.21
N ARG A 188 57.17 -14.29 32.26
CA ARG A 188 58.26 -14.14 31.29
C ARG A 188 59.10 -15.40 31.32
N SER A 189 59.00 -16.24 30.29
CA SER A 189 59.98 -17.30 30.06
C SER A 189 61.33 -16.63 29.81
N SER A 190 62.29 -16.94 30.67
CA SER A 190 63.68 -16.54 30.47
C SER A 190 64.20 -17.12 29.15
N PRO A 191 65.09 -16.43 28.42
CA PRO A 191 65.66 -16.97 27.21
C PRO A 191 66.54 -18.16 27.56
N VAL A 192 66.31 -19.29 26.89
CA VAL A 192 67.16 -20.49 26.98
C VAL A 192 68.52 -20.18 26.35
N PRO A 193 69.64 -20.29 27.10
CA PRO A 193 70.98 -20.31 26.53
C PRO A 193 71.47 -21.76 26.42
N GLY A 194 71.87 -22.18 25.22
CA GLY A 194 72.66 -23.40 25.04
C GLY A 194 72.13 -24.31 23.95
N ASP A 195 72.66 -24.12 22.73
CA ASP A 195 73.17 -25.28 22.00
C ASP A 195 74.21 -25.93 22.93
N ASP A 196 73.99 -27.19 23.33
CA ASP A 196 75.05 -28.17 23.55
C ASP A 196 74.46 -29.52 23.95
N VAL A 197 75.11 -30.56 23.46
CA VAL A 197 75.06 -31.96 23.90
C VAL A 197 73.99 -32.86 23.25
N VAL A 198 74.27 -33.21 22.00
CA VAL A 198 74.35 -34.63 21.63
C VAL A 198 75.34 -35.30 22.60
N ALA A 199 74.84 -36.10 23.55
CA ALA A 199 75.52 -37.22 24.21
C ALA A 199 74.81 -37.54 25.54
N LEU A 200 74.80 -38.83 25.84
CA LEU A 200 74.30 -39.47 27.07
C LEU A 200 72.80 -39.78 27.04
N LEU A 201 72.33 -41.03 27.08
CA LEU A 201 72.87 -42.38 27.05
C LEU A 201 71.60 -43.25 27.22
N GLU A 202 71.52 -44.33 26.46
CA GLU A 202 70.60 -45.48 26.64
C GLU A 202 69.12 -45.35 26.24
#